data_AF-A0A9E5ICI6-F1
#
_entry.id   AF-A0A9E5ICI6-F1
#
_cell.length_a   1.000
_cell.length_b   1.000
_cell.length_c   1.000
_cell.angle_alpha   90.00
_cell.angle_beta   90.00
_cell.angle_gamma   90.00
#
_symmetry.space_group_name_H-M   'P 1'
#
loop_
_entity.id
_entity.type
_entity.pdbx_description
1 polymer ?
#
loop_
_entity_poly.entity_id
_entity_poly.type
_entity_poly.pdbx_seq_one_letter_code
_entity_poly.pdbx_strand_id
1 'polypeptide(L)'
;MTVDVTKLNENPRATDTVLLRPWRTLIVARDRVENLKHHQYHYCSSGISMWNIGYGRPVTNCNPYDINPTAIDYERMTRRPGEGQFDRVARGAYGNRNFKYLWAIDHEGMKIAREMTPCSASSRGIITHSILVDKGIIGGEIFFDIDDPNKVLVNFGSARLPMRNIGEAEHTAEFLLALNYKTVVAMIPDRDLQERPYAMGDRYGPYVENIVFKLEE
;
A
#
# COMPACT_ATOMS: atom_id res chain seq x y z
N MET A 1 -17.85 -20.87 7.15
CA MET A 1 -16.81 -21.87 7.47
C MET A 1 -16.11 -21.39 8.73
N THR A 2 -16.10 -22.19 9.79
CA THR A 2 -15.68 -21.75 11.14
C THR A 2 -14.16 -21.87 11.29
N VAL A 3 -13.53 -20.82 11.80
CA VAL A 3 -12.09 -20.71 12.09
C VAL A 3 -11.70 -21.72 13.17
N ASP A 4 -10.62 -22.44 12.95
CA ASP A 4 -10.00 -23.30 13.98
C ASP A 4 -8.97 -22.50 14.77
N VAL A 5 -9.43 -21.93 15.89
CA VAL A 5 -8.64 -21.09 16.80
C VAL A 5 -7.57 -21.86 17.58
N THR A 6 -7.57 -23.20 17.55
CA THR A 6 -6.59 -24.01 18.31
C THR A 6 -5.19 -23.96 17.71
N LYS A 7 -5.08 -23.63 16.42
CA LYS A 7 -3.80 -23.47 15.71
C LYS A 7 -3.06 -22.17 16.04
N LEU A 8 -3.67 -21.26 16.81
CA LEU A 8 -3.06 -19.98 17.21
C LEU A 8 -1.95 -20.13 18.27
N ASN A 9 -1.87 -21.26 18.95
CA ASN A 9 -0.88 -21.50 20.02
C ASN A 9 0.39 -22.23 19.53
N GLU A 10 0.48 -22.55 18.23
CA GLU A 10 1.67 -23.16 17.66
C GLU A 10 2.71 -22.06 17.37
N ASN A 11 3.84 -22.11 18.09
CA ASN A 11 4.94 -21.16 17.85
C ASN A 11 5.55 -21.41 16.45
N PRO A 12 5.56 -20.41 15.56
CA PRO A 12 6.14 -20.55 14.23
C PRO A 12 7.66 -20.73 14.32
N ARG A 13 8.18 -21.75 13.65
CA ARG A 13 9.62 -22.00 13.48
C ARG A 13 10.13 -21.37 12.18
N ALA A 14 10.23 -20.04 12.13
CA ALA A 14 11.12 -19.33 11.17
C ALA A 14 11.16 -17.83 11.49
N THR A 15 12.38 -17.29 11.61
CA THR A 15 12.67 -15.85 11.62
C THR A 15 13.11 -15.40 10.23
N ASP A 16 12.63 -14.22 9.83
CA ASP A 16 12.90 -13.45 8.61
C ASP A 16 12.53 -14.10 7.26
N THR A 17 11.85 -13.31 6.43
CA THR A 17 11.53 -13.49 4.99
C THR A 17 10.45 -14.46 4.52
N VAL A 18 9.91 -15.38 5.33
CA VAL A 18 8.74 -16.17 4.88
C VAL A 18 7.46 -15.47 5.30
N LEU A 19 6.86 -14.70 4.38
CA LEU A 19 5.48 -14.26 4.55
C LEU A 19 4.61 -15.49 4.86
N LEU A 20 3.59 -15.30 5.70
CA LEU A 20 2.60 -16.35 5.90
C LEU A 20 2.04 -16.83 4.57
N ARG A 21 1.60 -18.09 4.52
CA ARG A 21 0.89 -18.61 3.34
C ARG A 21 -0.26 -17.64 3.01
N PRO A 22 -0.42 -17.28 1.74
CA PRO A 22 -1.46 -16.34 1.36
C PRO A 22 -2.83 -16.93 1.70
N TRP A 23 -3.66 -16.10 2.33
CA TRP A 23 -5.06 -16.39 2.56
C TRP A 23 -5.78 -16.68 1.24
N ARG A 24 -5.42 -15.93 0.19
CA ARG A 24 -5.96 -16.08 -1.16
C ARG A 24 -4.92 -15.76 -2.21
N THR A 25 -4.94 -16.49 -3.32
CA THR A 25 -4.25 -16.11 -4.56
C THR A 25 -5.28 -15.81 -5.63
N LEU A 26 -5.11 -14.70 -6.34
CA LEU A 26 -5.99 -14.21 -7.39
C LEU A 26 -5.21 -14.03 -8.69
N ILE A 27 -5.75 -14.60 -9.78
CA ILE A 27 -5.31 -14.28 -11.13
C ILE A 27 -6.16 -13.11 -11.61
N VAL A 28 -5.51 -12.03 -12.03
CA VAL A 28 -6.16 -10.80 -12.51
C VAL A 28 -6.06 -10.80 -14.03
N ALA A 29 -7.23 -10.79 -14.68
CA ALA A 29 -7.33 -10.78 -16.14
C ALA A 29 -6.65 -9.53 -16.73
N ARG A 30 -5.95 -9.71 -17.85
CA ARG A 30 -5.15 -8.62 -18.45
C ARG A 30 -6.02 -7.46 -18.91
N ASP A 31 -7.18 -7.74 -19.50
CA ASP A 31 -8.15 -6.75 -19.97
C ASP A 31 -8.61 -5.80 -18.86
N ARG A 32 -8.85 -6.32 -17.66
CA ARG A 32 -9.21 -5.54 -16.46
C ARG A 32 -8.12 -4.50 -16.13
N VAL A 33 -6.85 -4.90 -16.25
CA VAL A 33 -5.70 -4.04 -15.96
C VAL A 33 -5.46 -3.03 -17.10
N GLU A 34 -5.62 -3.43 -18.36
CA GLU A 34 -5.51 -2.52 -19.51
C GLU A 34 -6.56 -1.42 -19.48
N ASN A 35 -7.80 -1.74 -19.09
CA ASN A 35 -8.88 -0.76 -18.98
C ASN A 35 -8.55 0.39 -17.99
N LEU A 36 -7.76 0.13 -16.94
CA LEU A 36 -7.34 1.15 -15.98
C LEU A 36 -6.40 2.19 -16.60
N LYS A 37 -5.60 1.82 -17.61
CA LYS A 37 -4.61 2.70 -18.25
C LYS A 37 -5.24 3.79 -19.11
N HIS A 38 -6.42 3.53 -19.64
CA HIS A 38 -7.12 4.43 -20.56
C HIS A 38 -8.11 5.35 -19.85
N HIS A 39 -8.36 5.12 -18.57
CA HIS A 39 -9.37 5.89 -17.85
C HIS A 39 -8.80 7.25 -17.41
N GLN A 40 -9.36 8.32 -17.97
CA GLN A 40 -9.02 9.68 -17.53
C GLN A 40 -9.88 10.06 -16.33
N TYR A 41 -9.24 10.19 -15.18
CA TYR A 41 -9.89 10.72 -13.98
C TYR A 41 -9.58 12.21 -13.85
N HIS A 42 -10.61 13.04 -13.95
CA HIS A 42 -10.54 14.42 -13.49
C HIS A 42 -10.95 14.45 -12.01
N TYR A 43 -10.32 15.29 -11.20
CA TYR A 43 -10.64 15.43 -9.78
C TYR A 43 -12.14 15.68 -9.59
N CYS A 44 -12.82 14.79 -8.88
CA CYS A 44 -14.27 14.72 -8.96
C CYS A 44 -14.92 14.46 -7.60
N SER A 45 -14.85 15.44 -6.69
CA SER A 45 -15.61 15.49 -5.43
C SER A 45 -15.36 14.34 -4.43
N SER A 46 -15.88 14.48 -3.21
CA SER A 46 -15.84 13.46 -2.16
C SER A 46 -16.76 12.24 -2.42
N GLY A 47 -17.40 12.16 -3.59
CA GLY A 47 -18.38 11.12 -3.91
C GLY A 47 -18.02 10.22 -5.09
N ILE A 48 -16.97 10.51 -5.86
CA ILE A 48 -16.63 9.72 -7.05
C ILE A 48 -15.47 8.78 -6.74
N SER A 49 -15.69 7.50 -7.06
CA SER A 49 -14.67 6.46 -6.92
C SER A 49 -13.61 6.62 -8.01
N MET A 50 -12.34 6.68 -7.61
CA MET A 50 -11.20 6.76 -8.50
C MET A 50 -10.54 5.39 -8.63
N TRP A 51 -10.32 4.94 -9.87
CA TRP A 51 -9.82 3.58 -10.21
C TRP A 51 -10.61 2.44 -9.56
N ASN A 52 -11.90 2.65 -9.30
CA ASN A 52 -12.78 1.77 -8.52
C ASN A 52 -12.34 1.54 -7.06
N ILE A 53 -11.30 2.23 -6.58
CA ILE A 53 -10.80 2.10 -5.21
C ILE A 53 -11.75 2.83 -4.26
N GLY A 54 -12.01 4.10 -4.52
CA GLY A 54 -12.95 4.89 -3.74
C GLY A 54 -12.72 6.39 -3.86
N TYR A 55 -13.31 7.17 -2.95
CA TYR A 55 -13.24 8.64 -3.00
C TYR A 55 -12.11 9.24 -2.15
N GLY A 56 -11.67 10.45 -2.52
CA GLY A 56 -10.64 11.20 -1.81
C GLY A 56 -11.10 11.73 -0.45
N ARG A 57 -10.22 11.66 0.55
CA ARG A 57 -10.43 12.13 1.93
C ARG A 57 -9.18 12.80 2.50
N PRO A 58 -9.31 13.68 3.51
CA PRO A 58 -8.17 14.20 4.25
C PRO A 58 -7.38 13.06 4.91
N VAL A 59 -6.07 13.25 5.04
CA VAL A 59 -5.25 12.35 5.86
C VAL A 59 -5.63 12.52 7.33
N THR A 60 -5.88 11.41 8.03
CA THR A 60 -6.33 11.38 9.43
C THR A 60 -5.16 11.26 10.40
N ASN A 61 -5.38 11.61 11.68
CA ASN A 61 -4.40 11.38 12.76
C ASN A 61 -3.00 11.97 12.49
N CYS A 62 -2.96 13.09 11.79
CA CYS A 62 -1.73 13.81 11.47
C CYS A 62 -1.50 14.95 12.45
N ASN A 63 -0.22 15.22 12.69
CA ASN A 63 0.16 16.47 13.32
C ASN A 63 -0.23 17.62 12.36
N PRO A 64 -0.95 18.66 12.80
CA PRO A 64 -1.34 19.78 11.92
C PRO A 64 -0.16 20.48 11.24
N TYR A 65 1.05 20.36 11.81
CA TYR A 65 2.28 20.90 11.21
C TYR A 65 2.86 20.05 10.07
N ASP A 66 2.44 18.79 9.92
CA ASP A 66 2.99 17.84 8.95
C ASP A 66 2.19 17.80 7.63
N ILE A 67 1.58 18.92 7.21
CA ILE A 67 0.66 18.97 6.04
C ILE A 67 1.23 19.93 4.99
N ASN A 68 2.37 19.58 4.41
CA ASN A 68 2.95 20.33 3.31
C ASN A 68 3.51 19.40 2.23
N PRO A 69 2.69 18.96 1.26
CA PRO A 69 3.12 18.00 0.25
C PRO A 69 4.26 18.46 -0.65
N THR A 70 4.41 19.77 -0.86
CA THR A 70 5.48 20.33 -1.71
C THR A 70 6.86 20.23 -1.05
N ALA A 71 6.93 19.88 0.24
CA ALA A 71 8.18 19.81 0.99
C ALA A 71 9.11 18.67 0.54
N ILE A 72 8.62 17.71 -0.24
CA ILE A 72 9.36 16.51 -0.66
C ILE A 72 9.29 16.24 -2.16
N ASP A 73 8.99 17.25 -2.99
CA ASP A 73 8.75 17.03 -4.42
C ASP A 73 9.91 16.34 -5.14
N TYR A 74 11.15 16.52 -4.67
CA TYR A 74 12.33 15.86 -5.23
C TYR A 74 12.51 14.39 -4.79
N GLU A 75 11.90 13.98 -3.68
CA GLU A 75 11.92 12.60 -3.15
C GLU A 75 10.68 11.79 -3.56
N ARG A 76 9.63 12.50 -3.97
CA ARG A 76 8.33 11.92 -4.29
C ARG A 76 8.31 11.44 -5.74
N MET A 77 8.01 10.15 -5.90
CA MET A 77 7.73 9.58 -7.22
C MET A 77 6.22 9.41 -7.38
N THR A 78 5.70 9.75 -8.57
CA THR A 78 4.28 9.61 -8.91
C THR A 78 4.13 8.74 -10.16
N ARG A 79 3.13 7.85 -10.15
CA ARG A 79 2.75 7.02 -11.30
C ARG A 79 1.24 6.85 -11.42
N ARG A 80 0.76 6.85 -12.65
CA ARG A 80 -0.60 6.46 -13.06
C ARG A 80 -0.58 5.09 -13.74
N PRO A 81 -1.72 4.36 -13.76
CA PRO A 81 -1.85 3.14 -14.55
C PRO A 81 -1.35 3.35 -15.98
N GLY A 82 -0.46 2.45 -16.45
CA GLY A 82 0.14 2.52 -17.79
C GLY A 82 1.46 3.28 -17.89
N GLU A 83 1.87 4.03 -16.87
CA GLU A 83 3.16 4.77 -16.86
C GLU A 83 4.37 3.90 -16.52
N GLY A 84 4.15 2.60 -16.29
CA GLY A 84 5.19 1.64 -15.93
C GLY A 84 5.59 1.67 -14.46
N GLN A 85 6.57 0.84 -14.12
CA GLN A 85 7.00 0.63 -12.73
C GLN A 85 7.64 1.90 -12.16
N PHE A 86 7.69 1.99 -10.82
CA PHE A 86 8.54 2.98 -10.17
C PHE A 86 10.01 2.63 -10.42
N ASP A 87 10.77 3.62 -10.90
CA ASP A 87 12.20 3.49 -11.16
C ASP A 87 13.03 3.91 -9.94
N ARG A 88 14.28 3.47 -9.88
CA ARG A 88 15.26 3.89 -8.84
C ARG A 88 14.83 3.64 -7.38
N VAL A 89 13.90 2.71 -7.18
CA VAL A 89 13.48 2.28 -5.85
C VAL A 89 14.54 1.41 -5.19
N ALA A 90 14.78 1.63 -3.90
CA ALA A 90 15.59 0.77 -3.07
C ALA A 90 14.79 -0.50 -2.76
N ARG A 91 15.35 -1.66 -3.09
CA ARG A 91 14.71 -2.97 -2.88
C ARG A 91 15.26 -3.63 -1.63
N GLY A 92 14.40 -4.36 -0.93
CA GLY A 92 14.81 -5.04 0.29
C GLY A 92 13.71 -5.92 0.88
N ALA A 93 14.08 -6.63 1.94
CA ALA A 93 13.15 -7.50 2.65
C ALA A 93 11.95 -6.73 3.22
N TYR A 94 10.78 -7.36 3.15
CA TYR A 94 9.57 -6.86 3.81
C TYR A 94 9.80 -6.64 5.31
N GLY A 95 9.26 -5.56 5.85
CA GLY A 95 9.44 -5.18 7.25
C GLY A 95 10.78 -4.50 7.55
N ASN A 96 11.76 -4.55 6.64
CA ASN A 96 12.99 -3.79 6.81
C ASN A 96 12.73 -2.30 6.60
N ARG A 97 12.79 -1.54 7.69
CA ARG A 97 12.48 -0.11 7.72
C ARG A 97 13.31 0.72 6.75
N ASN A 98 14.55 0.32 6.45
CA ASN A 98 15.41 1.05 5.52
C ASN A 98 14.91 0.96 4.07
N PHE A 99 14.14 -0.06 3.70
CA PHE A 99 13.61 -0.25 2.35
C PHE A 99 12.11 0.05 2.25
N LYS A 100 11.54 0.62 3.33
CA LYS A 100 10.14 0.98 3.38
C LYS A 100 9.87 2.29 2.67
N TYR A 101 8.89 2.27 1.80
CA TYR A 101 8.29 3.46 1.22
C TYR A 101 6.91 3.68 1.85
N LEU A 102 6.55 4.94 2.05
CA LEU A 102 5.16 5.32 2.25
C LEU A 102 4.52 5.45 0.88
N TRP A 103 3.25 5.05 0.75
CA TRP A 103 2.47 5.29 -0.45
C TRP A 103 1.10 5.88 -0.12
N ALA A 104 0.59 6.64 -1.06
CA ALA A 104 -0.80 7.10 -1.08
C ALA A 104 -1.25 7.21 -2.53
N ILE A 105 -2.50 6.84 -2.81
CA ILE A 105 -3.14 7.12 -4.09
C ILE A 105 -4.00 8.36 -3.91
N ASP A 106 -3.82 9.36 -4.76
CA ASP A 106 -4.71 10.50 -4.90
C ASP A 106 -5.11 10.68 -6.36
N HIS A 107 -5.72 11.82 -6.69
CA HIS A 107 -6.22 12.07 -8.03
C HIS A 107 -5.16 12.11 -9.14
N GLU A 108 -3.88 12.30 -8.81
CA GLU A 108 -2.80 12.31 -9.79
C GLU A 108 -2.19 10.93 -9.99
N GLY A 109 -2.51 9.95 -9.14
CA GLY A 109 -2.00 8.59 -9.19
C GLY A 109 -1.45 8.12 -7.85
N MET A 110 -0.64 7.07 -7.88
CA MET A 110 0.09 6.59 -6.71
C MET A 110 1.35 7.41 -6.52
N LYS A 111 1.50 7.97 -5.32
CA LYS A 111 2.69 8.65 -4.84
C LYS A 111 3.45 7.75 -3.88
N ILE A 112 4.76 7.71 -4.00
CA ILE A 112 5.65 7.02 -3.05
C ILE A 112 6.82 7.90 -2.63
N ALA A 113 7.30 7.71 -1.40
CA ALA A 113 8.54 8.29 -0.91
C ALA A 113 9.13 7.40 0.19
N ARG A 114 10.47 7.36 0.33
CA ARG A 114 11.15 6.47 1.29
C ARG A 114 10.93 7.01 2.72
N GLU A 115 10.41 6.18 3.63
CA GLU A 115 9.99 6.63 4.98
C GLU A 115 11.15 7.31 5.71
N MET A 116 12.34 6.72 5.66
CA MET A 116 13.50 7.16 6.44
C MET A 116 14.29 8.32 5.82
N THR A 117 13.81 8.93 4.73
CA THR A 117 14.42 10.13 4.19
C THR A 117 14.25 11.29 5.19
N PRO A 118 15.33 12.01 5.55
CA PRO A 118 15.24 13.18 6.43
C PRO A 118 14.29 14.23 5.88
N CYS A 119 13.38 14.74 6.72
CA CYS A 119 12.41 15.75 6.33
C CYS A 119 12.19 16.74 7.48
N SER A 120 12.69 17.96 7.33
CA SER A 120 12.54 19.04 8.33
C SER A 120 11.13 19.60 8.41
N ALA A 121 10.32 19.42 7.36
CA ALA A 121 8.90 19.80 7.34
C ALA A 121 8.02 18.83 8.15
N SER A 122 8.56 17.70 8.59
CA SER A 122 7.87 16.73 9.43
C SER A 122 8.33 16.87 10.88
N SER A 123 7.39 16.93 11.81
CA SER A 123 7.61 16.88 13.25
C SER A 123 8.35 15.62 13.71
N ARG A 124 8.38 14.57 12.88
CA ARG A 124 9.09 13.31 13.15
C ARG A 124 10.51 13.29 12.57
N GLY A 125 10.92 14.34 11.85
CA GLY A 125 12.21 14.44 11.17
C GLY A 125 12.36 13.53 9.95
N ILE A 126 11.29 12.84 9.56
CA ILE A 126 11.23 11.85 8.47
C ILE A 126 9.92 12.00 7.68
N ILE A 127 9.85 11.45 6.47
CA ILE A 127 8.64 11.54 5.65
C ILE A 127 7.44 10.86 6.35
N THR A 128 6.27 11.49 6.25
CA THR A 128 4.97 10.96 6.75
C THR A 128 3.91 11.04 5.64
N HIS A 129 2.79 10.31 5.79
CA HIS A 129 1.72 10.33 4.77
C HIS A 129 1.14 11.72 4.50
N SER A 130 1.06 12.60 5.51
CA SER A 130 0.56 13.97 5.32
C SER A 130 1.57 14.91 4.63
N ILE A 131 2.85 14.53 4.62
CA ILE A 131 3.87 15.15 3.78
C ILE A 131 3.84 14.55 2.36
N LEU A 132 3.28 13.36 2.17
CA LEU A 132 3.16 12.74 0.85
C LEU A 132 1.97 13.32 0.05
N VAL A 133 0.83 13.48 0.72
CA VAL A 133 -0.44 13.99 0.18
C VAL A 133 -1.22 14.77 1.25
N ASP A 134 -1.97 15.80 0.83
CA ASP A 134 -2.94 16.51 1.69
C ASP A 134 -4.29 15.76 1.75
N LYS A 135 -4.70 15.18 0.62
CA LYS A 135 -5.88 14.33 0.45
C LYS A 135 -5.51 13.10 -0.37
N GLY A 136 -5.98 11.94 0.09
CA GLY A 136 -5.77 10.66 -0.58
C GLY A 136 -7.02 9.80 -0.58
N ILE A 137 -7.06 8.81 -1.47
CA ILE A 137 -8.11 7.79 -1.57
C ILE A 137 -7.79 6.63 -0.63
N ILE A 138 -6.52 6.24 -0.54
CA ILE A 138 -6.03 5.10 0.25
C ILE A 138 -4.51 5.23 0.38
N GLY A 139 -3.91 4.65 1.41
CA GLY A 139 -2.47 4.73 1.60
C GLY A 139 -1.93 3.79 2.67
N GLY A 140 -0.63 3.55 2.60
CA GLY A 140 0.01 2.48 3.33
C GLY A 140 1.52 2.53 3.26
N GLU A 141 2.13 1.38 3.44
CA GLU A 141 3.55 1.15 3.26
C GLU A 141 3.76 0.22 2.06
N ILE A 142 4.82 0.41 1.29
CA ILE A 142 5.14 -0.41 0.12
C ILE A 142 6.61 -0.79 0.17
N PHE A 143 6.89 -2.02 -0.22
CA PHE A 143 8.23 -2.60 -0.32
C PHE A 143 8.41 -3.19 -1.72
N PHE A 144 9.58 -2.96 -2.29
CA PHE A 144 9.98 -3.54 -3.57
C PHE A 144 10.84 -4.75 -3.28
N ASP A 145 10.42 -5.91 -3.78
CA ASP A 145 11.03 -7.19 -3.46
C ASP A 145 12.50 -7.21 -3.93
N ILE A 146 13.38 -7.79 -3.11
CA ILE A 146 14.81 -7.84 -3.37
C ILE A 146 15.15 -8.83 -4.49
N ASP A 147 14.40 -9.92 -4.59
CA ASP A 147 14.68 -11.03 -5.48
C ASP A 147 13.88 -10.94 -6.80
N ASP A 148 12.69 -10.34 -6.78
CA ASP A 148 11.84 -10.18 -7.96
C ASP A 148 11.48 -8.70 -8.25
N PRO A 149 12.05 -8.07 -9.29
CA PRO A 149 11.72 -6.69 -9.67
C PRO A 149 10.24 -6.48 -10.03
N ASN A 150 9.53 -7.54 -10.42
CA ASN A 150 8.14 -7.49 -10.82
C ASN A 150 7.18 -7.76 -9.67
N LYS A 151 7.69 -7.91 -8.45
CA LYS A 151 6.92 -8.13 -7.24
C LYS A 151 6.98 -6.95 -6.29
N VAL A 152 5.82 -6.54 -5.82
CA VAL A 152 5.68 -5.51 -4.77
C VAL A 152 4.84 -6.02 -3.62
N LEU A 153 5.16 -5.56 -2.43
CA LEU A 153 4.40 -5.85 -1.22
C LEU A 153 3.80 -4.55 -0.70
N VAL A 154 2.48 -4.49 -0.63
CA VAL A 154 1.74 -3.34 -0.09
C VAL A 154 1.11 -3.70 1.24
N ASN A 155 1.33 -2.86 2.24
CA ASN A 155 0.74 -2.97 3.56
C ASN A 155 -0.22 -1.81 3.80
N PHE A 156 -1.48 -2.11 4.11
CA PHE A 156 -2.53 -1.12 4.33
C PHE A 156 -2.51 -0.51 5.74
N GLY A 157 -1.59 -0.97 6.60
CA GLY A 157 -1.58 -0.70 8.02
C GLY A 157 -1.13 0.70 8.46
N SER A 158 -1.23 1.75 7.65
CA SER A 158 -0.78 3.11 8.03
C SER A 158 -1.67 3.81 9.08
N ALA A 159 -2.95 3.45 9.16
CA ALA A 159 -4.03 4.18 9.86
C ALA A 159 -4.21 5.66 9.46
N ARG A 160 -3.50 6.16 8.45
CA ARG A 160 -3.60 7.55 7.98
C ARG A 160 -4.61 7.68 6.84
N LEU A 161 -4.59 6.70 5.93
CA LEU A 161 -5.54 6.51 4.85
C LEU A 161 -5.99 5.04 4.82
N PRO A 162 -6.65 4.55 5.89
CA PRO A 162 -6.98 3.12 6.04
C PRO A 162 -7.94 2.68 4.94
N MET A 163 -7.79 1.44 4.48
CA MET A 163 -8.79 0.84 3.59
C MET A 163 -10.14 0.71 4.32
N ARG A 164 -11.24 0.76 3.55
CA ARG A 164 -12.62 0.63 4.08
C ARG A 164 -13.19 -0.77 3.91
N ASN A 165 -12.70 -1.51 2.93
CA ASN A 165 -13.11 -2.88 2.64
C ASN A 165 -12.05 -3.57 1.79
N ILE A 166 -12.16 -4.89 1.65
CA ILE A 166 -11.25 -5.72 0.85
C ILE A 166 -11.24 -5.30 -0.63
N GLY A 167 -12.36 -4.81 -1.18
CA GLY A 167 -12.44 -4.35 -2.57
C GLY A 167 -11.46 -3.21 -2.86
N GLU A 168 -11.22 -2.32 -1.91
CA GLU A 168 -10.20 -1.26 -2.09
C GLU A 168 -8.78 -1.83 -2.19
N ALA A 169 -8.49 -2.91 -1.45
CA ALA A 169 -7.21 -3.61 -1.53
C ALA A 169 -7.06 -4.34 -2.87
N GLU A 170 -8.13 -4.99 -3.36
CA GLU A 170 -8.16 -5.64 -4.69
C GLU A 170 -7.92 -4.62 -5.81
N HIS A 171 -8.64 -3.48 -5.81
CA HIS A 171 -8.46 -2.43 -6.81
C HIS A 171 -7.11 -1.71 -6.69
N THR A 172 -6.55 -1.59 -5.49
CA THR A 172 -5.16 -1.10 -5.30
C THR A 172 -4.15 -2.07 -5.91
N ALA A 173 -4.36 -3.38 -5.79
CA ALA A 173 -3.50 -4.37 -6.43
C ALA A 173 -3.60 -4.29 -7.96
N GLU A 174 -4.79 -4.15 -8.52
CA GLU A 174 -4.99 -3.91 -9.96
C GLU A 174 -4.28 -2.64 -10.45
N PHE A 175 -4.33 -1.55 -9.67
CA PHE A 175 -3.59 -0.33 -9.97
C PHE A 175 -2.09 -0.62 -10.14
N LEU A 176 -1.50 -1.37 -9.20
CA LEU A 176 -0.07 -1.74 -9.25
C LEU A 176 0.25 -2.70 -10.40
N LEU A 177 -0.63 -3.66 -10.69
CA LEU A 177 -0.46 -4.50 -11.90
C LEU A 177 -0.51 -3.64 -13.17
N ALA A 178 -1.31 -2.57 -13.20
CA ALA A 178 -1.35 -1.61 -14.31
C ALA A 178 -0.08 -0.75 -14.42
N LEU A 179 0.75 -0.72 -13.39
CA LEU A 179 2.12 -0.18 -13.42
C LEU A 179 3.14 -1.20 -13.94
N ASN A 180 2.69 -2.30 -14.57
CA ASN A 180 3.54 -3.35 -15.13
C ASN A 180 4.30 -4.19 -14.08
N TYR A 181 3.86 -4.21 -12.82
CA TYR A 181 4.22 -5.29 -11.91
C TYR A 181 3.48 -6.58 -12.30
N LYS A 182 4.05 -7.74 -11.98
CA LYS A 182 3.46 -9.05 -12.27
C LYS A 182 2.84 -9.70 -11.04
N THR A 183 3.38 -9.38 -9.86
CA THR A 183 2.90 -9.88 -8.58
C THR A 183 2.71 -8.74 -7.60
N VAL A 184 1.55 -8.67 -6.96
CA VAL A 184 1.29 -7.78 -5.83
C VAL A 184 0.92 -8.63 -4.63
N VAL A 185 1.62 -8.43 -3.52
CA VAL A 185 1.26 -9.04 -2.24
C VAL A 185 0.62 -7.97 -1.36
N ALA A 186 -0.70 -8.08 -1.15
CA ALA A 186 -1.46 -7.19 -0.29
C ALA A 186 -1.47 -7.73 1.14
N MET A 187 -0.77 -7.05 2.03
CA MET A 187 -0.72 -7.32 3.46
C MET A 187 -1.83 -6.55 4.17
N ILE A 188 -2.76 -7.28 4.78
CA ILE A 188 -3.96 -6.79 5.44
C ILE A 188 -3.85 -7.08 6.93
N PRO A 189 -3.61 -6.06 7.77
CA PRO A 189 -3.66 -6.20 9.23
C PRO A 189 -5.01 -6.74 9.70
N ASP A 190 -5.03 -7.75 10.59
CA ASP A 190 -6.26 -8.31 11.17
C ASP A 190 -7.18 -7.21 11.77
N ARG A 191 -6.57 -6.21 12.43
CA ARG A 191 -7.35 -5.10 13.02
C ARG A 191 -8.21 -4.34 12.01
N ASP A 192 -7.78 -4.26 10.75
CA ASP A 192 -8.49 -3.52 9.71
C ASP A 192 -9.75 -4.29 9.26
N LEU A 193 -9.90 -5.55 9.69
CA LEU A 193 -11.09 -6.39 9.53
C LEU A 193 -11.99 -6.41 10.79
N GLN A 194 -11.46 -6.01 11.95
CA GLN A 194 -12.11 -6.23 13.26
C GLN A 194 -12.23 -4.97 14.13
N GLU A 195 -11.96 -3.77 13.60
CA GLU A 195 -12.04 -2.47 14.30
C GLU A 195 -11.35 -2.46 15.69
N ARG A 196 -10.10 -2.91 15.75
CA ARG A 196 -9.33 -3.02 17.01
C ARG A 196 -8.32 -1.87 17.20
N PRO A 197 -7.92 -1.58 18.47
CA PRO A 197 -6.84 -0.64 18.75
C PRO A 197 -5.54 -1.00 18.04
N TYR A 198 -4.73 0.02 17.77
CA TYR A 198 -3.58 -0.07 16.87
C TYR A 198 -2.32 -0.64 17.56
N ALA A 199 -1.76 -1.75 17.07
CA ALA A 199 -0.47 -2.28 17.53
C ALA A 199 0.54 -2.54 16.39
N MET A 200 1.83 -2.61 16.73
CA MET A 200 2.91 -2.90 15.77
C MET A 200 2.86 -4.34 15.24
N GLY A 201 2.40 -5.31 16.05
CA GLY A 201 2.23 -6.70 15.63
C GLY A 201 1.19 -6.88 14.53
N ASP A 202 0.22 -5.96 14.44
CA ASP A 202 -0.77 -5.94 13.36
C ASP A 202 -0.16 -5.44 12.04
N ARG A 203 0.95 -4.68 12.09
CA ARG A 203 1.64 -4.21 10.87
C ARG A 203 2.54 -5.28 10.29
N TYR A 204 3.24 -6.02 11.16
CA TYR A 204 4.26 -6.98 10.78
C TYR A 204 4.17 -8.19 11.70
N GLY A 205 4.00 -9.39 11.13
CA GLY A 205 4.02 -10.63 11.89
C GLY A 205 2.97 -11.66 11.45
N PRO A 206 2.74 -12.71 12.26
CA PRO A 206 1.86 -13.82 11.93
C PRO A 206 0.36 -13.49 11.98
N TYR A 207 0.00 -12.24 12.33
CA TYR A 207 -1.39 -11.77 12.36
C TYR A 207 -1.70 -10.86 11.16
N VAL A 208 -0.79 -10.80 10.18
CA VAL A 208 -1.01 -10.06 8.95
C VAL A 208 -1.42 -11.04 7.86
N GLU A 209 -2.71 -11.02 7.55
CA GLU A 209 -3.23 -11.78 6.42
C GLU A 209 -2.67 -11.22 5.13
N ASN A 210 -2.52 -12.07 4.10
CA ASN A 210 -2.10 -11.58 2.81
C ASN A 210 -2.84 -12.21 1.64
N ILE A 211 -3.07 -11.40 0.61
CA ILE A 211 -3.64 -11.80 -0.66
C ILE A 211 -2.57 -11.59 -1.73
N VAL A 212 -2.33 -12.61 -2.55
CA VAL A 212 -1.39 -12.53 -3.68
C VAL A 212 -2.18 -12.35 -4.96
N PHE A 213 -1.89 -11.28 -5.69
CA PHE A 213 -2.45 -11.00 -7.01
C PHE A 213 -1.37 -11.25 -8.06
N LYS A 214 -1.70 -12.03 -9.09
CA LYS A 214 -0.83 -12.27 -10.24
C LYS A 214 -1.54 -11.82 -11.50
N LEU A 215 -0.82 -11.13 -12.37
CA LEU A 215 -1.31 -10.81 -13.70
C LEU A 215 -1.41 -12.10 -14.53
N GLU A 216 -2.48 -12.25 -15.29
CA GLU A 216 -2.62 -13.30 -16.29
C GLU A 216 -1.50 -13.24 -17.35
N GLU A 217 -0.91 -14.41 -17.61
CA GLU A 217 0.23 -14.60 -18.53
C GLU A 217 -0.13 -14.32 -20.00
#